data_AF-A0A3G7TQS1-F1
#
_entry.id   AF-A0A3G7TQS1-F1
#
_cell.length_a   1.000
_cell.length_b   1.000
_cell.length_c   1.000
_cell.angle_alpha   90.00
_cell.angle_beta   90.00
_cell.angle_gamma   90.00
#
_symmetry.space_group_name_H-M   'P 1'
#
loop_
_entity.id
_entity.type
_entity.pdbx_description
1 polymer ?
#
loop_
_entity_poly.entity_id
_entity_poly.type
_entity_poly.pdbx_seq_one_letter_code
_entity_poly.pdbx_strand_id
1 'polypeptide(L)' 'MLRNAMSASTAAFNVGYESASQFRREFKRFFGRTPQAQIEWIKAT' A
#
# COMPACT_ATOMS: atom_id res chain seq x y z
N MET A 1 -2.24 -19.85 7.65
CA MET A 1 -1.12 -18.89 7.58
C MET A 1 -1.65 -17.62 6.92
N LEU A 2 -1.42 -16.46 7.57
CA LEU A 2 -1.73 -15.08 7.17
C LEU A 2 -3.18 -14.76 6.75
N ARG A 3 -3.97 -14.36 7.77
CA ARG A 3 -5.18 -13.54 7.66
C ARG A 3 -4.96 -12.41 6.64
N ASN A 4 -5.94 -12.20 5.76
CA ASN A 4 -6.17 -11.17 4.74
C ASN A 4 -5.57 -9.75 4.93
N ALA A 5 -4.29 -9.62 5.27
CA ALA A 5 -3.55 -8.37 5.17
C ALA A 5 -3.09 -8.28 3.71
N MET A 6 -3.93 -7.68 2.85
CA MET A 6 -3.54 -7.38 1.47
C MET A 6 -2.23 -6.58 1.53
N SER A 7 -1.15 -7.20 1.06
CA SER A 7 0.15 -6.54 1.04
C SER A 7 0.08 -5.31 0.13
N ALA A 8 0.88 -4.28 0.41
CA ALA A 8 0.93 -3.10 -0.46
C ALA A 8 1.28 -3.47 -1.92
N SER A 9 2.03 -4.56 -2.12
CA SER A 9 2.34 -5.12 -3.44
C SER A 9 1.10 -5.69 -4.11
N THR A 10 0.31 -6.51 -3.41
CA THR A 10 -0.96 -7.05 -3.93
C THR A 10 -1.96 -5.93 -4.23
N ALA A 11 -2.05 -4.93 -3.35
CA ALA A 11 -2.90 -3.76 -3.56
C ALA A 11 -2.48 -2.97 -4.81
N ALA A 12 -1.18 -2.83 -5.06
CA ALA A 12 -0.66 -2.15 -6.25
C ALA A 12 -1.16 -2.80 -7.55
N PHE A 13 -1.07 -4.13 -7.66
CA PHE A 13 -1.54 -4.85 -8.84
C PHE A 13 -3.06 -4.79 -9.00
N ASN A 14 -3.81 -4.84 -7.89
CA ASN A 14 -5.28 -4.76 -7.93
C ASN A 14 -5.81 -3.42 -8.43
N VAL A 15 -5.07 -2.33 -8.22
CA VAL A 15 -5.46 -0.99 -8.72
C VAL A 15 -4.84 -0.66 -10.08
N GLY A 16 -4.18 -1.63 -10.72
CA GLY A 16 -3.67 -1.50 -12.09
C GLY A 16 -2.24 -1.00 -12.22
N TYR A 17 -1.43 -0.97 -11.15
CA TYR A 17 0.00 -0.67 -11.29
C TYR A 17 0.78 -1.89 -11.75
N GLU A 18 1.63 -1.71 -12.76
CA GLU A 18 2.56 -2.73 -13.23
C GLU A 18 3.69 -3.03 -12.23
N SER A 19 3.94 -2.13 -11.28
CA SER A 19 4.99 -2.29 -10.27
C SER A 19 4.59 -1.75 -8.90
N ALA A 20 4.82 -2.56 -7.86
CA ALA A 20 4.68 -2.13 -6.47
C ALA A 20 5.57 -0.92 -6.12
N SER A 21 6.72 -0.77 -6.76
CA SER A 21 7.60 0.39 -6.57
C SER A 21 7.00 1.67 -7.15
N GLN A 22 6.31 1.58 -8.30
CA GLN A 22 5.58 2.71 -8.89
C GLN A 22 4.46 3.18 -7.95
N PHE A 23 3.65 2.24 -7.46
CA PHE A 23 2.60 2.50 -6.49
C PHE A 23 3.14 3.18 -5.22
N ARG A 24 4.25 2.69 -4.65
CA ARG A 24 4.84 3.28 -3.43
C ARG A 24 5.31 4.72 -3.65
N ARG A 25 5.88 5.04 -4.82
CA ARG A 25 6.35 6.39 -5.15
C ARG A 25 5.19 7.36 -5.31
N GLU A 26 4.18 6.98 -6.08
CA GLU A 26 2.98 7.82 -6.29
C GLU A 26 2.17 7.95 -5.00
N PHE A 27 1.99 6.87 -4.24
CA PHE A 27 1.31 6.94 -2.94
C PHE A 27 2.00 7.90 -1.98
N LYS A 28 3.35 7.87 -1.90
CA LYS A 28 4.09 8.84 -1.09
C LYS A 28 3.93 10.27 -1.62
N ARG A 29 3.88 10.46 -2.94
CA ARG A 29 3.68 11.77 -3.57
C ARG A 29 2.29 12.35 -3.28
N PHE A 30 1.25 11.54 -3.35
CA PHE A 30 -0.14 11.98 -3.13
C PHE A 30 -0.51 12.10 -1.65
N PHE A 31 -0.06 11.17 -0.80
CA PHE A 31 -0.49 11.07 0.59
C PHE A 31 0.58 11.50 1.60
N GLY A 32 1.80 11.84 1.17
CA GLY A 32 2.90 12.26 2.03
C GLY A 32 3.49 11.16 2.93
N ARG A 33 2.90 9.97 2.94
CA ARG A 33 3.31 8.82 3.77
C ARG A 33 3.35 7.53 2.95
N THR A 34 4.04 6.49 3.42
CA THR A 34 4.12 5.22 2.69
C THR A 34 2.84 4.40 2.86
N PRO A 35 2.49 3.50 1.92
CA PRO A 35 1.35 2.60 2.06
C PRO A 35 1.40 1.76 3.35
N GLN A 36 2.60 1.38 3.78
CA GLN A 36 2.79 0.62 5.01
C GLN A 36 2.45 1.46 6.25
N ALA A 37 2.89 2.73 6.30
CA ALA A 37 2.49 3.64 7.37
C ALA A 37 0.96 3.91 7.37
N GLN A 38 0.33 3.94 6.19
CA GLN A 38 -1.13 4.01 6.08
C GLN A 38 -1.82 2.77 6.67
N ILE A 39 -1.33 1.57 6.36
CA ILE A 39 -1.89 0.31 6.88
C ILE A 39 -1.80 0.27 8.40
N GLU A 40 -0.65 0.67 8.97
CA GLU A 40 -0.47 0.72 10.42
C GLU A 40 -1.38 1.78 11.07
N TRP A 41 -1.59 2.93 10.42
CA TRP A 41 -2.54 3.94 10.90
C TRP A 41 -3.99 3.45 10.88
N ILE A 42 -4.41 2.77 9.81
CA ILE A 42 -5.76 2.19 9.72
C ILE A 42 -5.96 1.10 10.77
N LYS A 43 -4.95 0.27 11.07
CA LYS A 43 -5.04 -0.77 12.11
C LYS A 43 -5.07 -0.22 13.54
N ALA A 44 -4.50 0.97 13.75
CA ALA A 44 -4.45 1.64 15.05
C ALA A 44 -5.74 2.42 15.37
N THR A 45 -6.65 2.57 14.41
CA THR A 45 -7.97 3.19 14.56
C THR A 45 -9.03 2.10 14.61
#